data_AF-A0A1X6NJY8-F1
#
_entry.id   AF-A0A1X6NJY8-F1
#
_cell.length_a   1.000
_cell.length_b   1.000
_cell.length_c   1.000
_cell.angle_alpha   90.00
_cell.angle_beta   90.00
_cell.angle_gamma   90.00
#
_symmetry.space_group_name_H-M   'P 1'
#
loop_
_entity.id
_entity.type
_entity.pdbx_description
1 polymer ?
#
loop_
_entity_poly.entity_id
_entity_poly.type
_entity_poly.pdbx_seq_one_letter_code
_entity_poly.pdbx_strand_id
1 'polypeptide(L)'
;MVTSAPVTTSYSGGLDRVSQQPYSISRSLFMPPPAVIANGSSNEEKDATVVRALRQVFGNAYLMEEERAELYTLESNFRCGRIAAKDFVRGLAKSATYKKRFFENVSHNRFIELAHKHLLGRAVLDKAEFAAHAATYASAGYDADIDSYVDSAEYAQVFGEDVVPFVRFRGTYAPINAFNRQCTLEGGWASSDKSSPLASSVGQLLGNTPTSAFSVADGLPPIPNAEHPSAKYTLPNASLQRYRNELEVAKAKALELSIALEASKNNLKSSQKFLSPFKNMVADMDLTPLYGKPFGNGTVEAFSGQYKAPGGAAGEWGVSGVEASKGRTRRAAGDVGAKEKRLESLSQLIVDLERKIATLSSELTARSLSPVVDVDPLEAAVAAAASAAATANAVTTSAIRIGQTVVRPVEQAADKAVQESEEEEEEEEEAPKPVKVITSRAFLDESTPTPGQLIKEIEDEKKALEAAGKSSGFGGPANAKLTFPGDGSEMNVS
;
A
#
# COMPACT_ATOMS: atom_id res chain seq x y z
N MET A 1 42.88 -9.79 22.76
CA MET A 1 41.58 -10.42 22.42
C MET A 1 40.55 -9.85 23.37
N VAL A 2 39.56 -9.10 22.86
CA VAL A 2 38.39 -8.73 23.67
C VAL A 2 37.34 -9.81 23.43
N THR A 3 37.08 -10.64 24.44
CA THR A 3 35.98 -11.60 24.40
C THR A 3 34.68 -10.86 24.59
N SER A 4 34.01 -10.51 23.49
CA SER A 4 32.62 -10.06 23.53
C SER A 4 31.78 -11.16 24.20
N ALA A 5 31.02 -10.79 25.22
CA ALA A 5 30.05 -11.71 25.79
C ALA A 5 29.03 -12.11 24.70
N PRO A 6 28.60 -13.38 24.61
CA PRO A 6 27.60 -13.78 23.65
C PRO A 6 26.31 -13.00 23.92
N VAL A 7 25.91 -12.15 22.97
CA VAL A 7 24.65 -11.40 23.06
C VAL A 7 23.52 -12.42 23.10
N THR A 8 22.85 -12.53 24.26
CA THR A 8 21.72 -13.44 24.46
C THR A 8 20.52 -12.94 23.68
N THR A 9 20.45 -13.30 22.40
CA THR A 9 19.33 -12.98 21.52
C THR A 9 18.07 -13.73 21.95
N SER A 10 17.03 -12.97 22.29
CA SER A 10 15.71 -13.45 22.74
C SER A 10 15.00 -14.35 21.72
N TYR A 11 15.37 -14.20 20.44
CA TYR A 11 14.70 -14.80 19.29
C TYR A 11 15.71 -15.42 18.33
N SER A 12 15.37 -16.56 17.74
CA SER A 12 16.21 -17.33 16.80
C SER A 12 16.39 -16.70 15.41
N GLY A 13 16.03 -15.43 15.24
CA GLY A 13 15.92 -14.75 13.96
C GLY A 13 14.58 -15.09 13.26
N GLY A 14 14.66 -15.53 12.01
CA GLY A 14 13.51 -15.90 11.19
C GLY A 14 13.29 -17.41 11.03
N LEU A 15 12.03 -17.85 10.95
CA LEU A 15 11.67 -19.25 10.66
C LEU A 15 11.93 -19.65 9.19
N ASP A 16 11.97 -18.66 8.30
CA ASP A 16 12.37 -18.73 6.90
C ASP A 16 13.81 -19.23 6.70
N ARG A 17 14.65 -19.19 7.74
CA ARG A 17 16.00 -19.78 7.75
C ARG A 17 16.02 -21.32 7.67
N VAL A 18 14.88 -21.97 7.93
CA VAL A 18 14.77 -23.44 8.02
C VAL A 18 13.80 -24.01 6.98
N SER A 19 12.76 -23.26 6.60
CA SER A 19 11.83 -23.70 5.56
C SER A 19 11.19 -22.53 4.82
N GLN A 20 11.03 -22.68 3.51
CA GLN A 20 10.36 -21.68 2.67
C GLN A 20 8.83 -21.86 2.60
N GLN A 21 8.30 -22.97 3.16
CA GLN A 21 6.86 -23.27 3.22
C GLN A 21 5.96 -22.08 3.64
N PRO A 22 6.27 -21.26 4.68
CA PRO A 22 5.38 -20.16 5.07
C PRO A 22 5.24 -19.03 4.03
N TYR A 23 6.11 -18.93 3.02
CA TYR A 23 5.94 -17.98 1.91
C TYR A 23 4.75 -18.34 0.98
N SER A 24 4.24 -19.58 1.05
CA SER A 24 3.04 -20.02 0.31
C SER A 24 1.71 -19.55 0.92
N ILE A 25 1.73 -19.03 2.16
CA ILE A 25 0.53 -18.63 2.93
C ILE A 25 0.50 -17.10 3.15
N SER A 26 1.57 -16.39 2.76
CA SER A 26 1.79 -14.98 3.13
C SER A 26 1.64 -14.02 1.94
N ARG A 27 1.90 -12.72 2.21
CA ARG A 27 1.85 -11.65 1.21
C ARG A 27 2.92 -11.75 0.11
N SER A 28 3.92 -12.63 0.21
CA SER A 28 4.93 -12.78 -0.85
C SER A 28 4.35 -13.23 -2.19
N LEU A 29 3.21 -13.92 -2.21
CA LEU A 29 2.50 -14.28 -3.45
C LEU A 29 1.98 -13.07 -4.24
N PHE A 30 1.83 -11.90 -3.60
CA PHE A 30 1.39 -10.65 -4.24
C PHE A 30 2.55 -9.67 -4.50
N MET A 31 3.79 -10.14 -4.35
CA MET A 31 5.00 -9.40 -4.72
C MET A 31 5.57 -9.93 -6.04
N PRO A 32 6.36 -9.12 -6.78
CA PRO A 32 7.18 -9.68 -7.85
C PRO A 32 8.12 -10.75 -7.29
N PRO A 33 8.34 -11.87 -8.01
CA PRO A 33 9.19 -12.96 -7.52
C PRO A 33 10.62 -12.47 -7.31
N PRO A 34 11.37 -13.03 -6.34
CA PRO A 34 12.75 -12.62 -6.06
C PRO A 34 13.65 -12.80 -7.31
N ALA A 35 14.70 -11.99 -7.41
CA ALA A 35 15.68 -12.14 -8.47
C ALA A 35 16.73 -13.19 -8.07
N VAL A 36 16.84 -14.25 -8.87
CA VAL A 36 17.77 -15.36 -8.68
C VAL A 36 18.62 -15.48 -9.94
N ILE A 37 19.94 -15.52 -9.81
CA ILE A 37 20.81 -15.82 -10.94
C ILE A 37 21.02 -17.32 -11.04
N ALA A 38 20.71 -17.87 -12.21
CA ALA A 38 21.06 -19.25 -12.57
C ALA A 38 22.27 -19.27 -13.49
N ASN A 39 23.03 -20.37 -13.45
CA ASN A 39 24.06 -20.68 -14.42
C ASN A 39 23.45 -20.77 -15.83
N GLY A 40 23.87 -19.89 -16.74
CA GLY A 40 23.29 -19.78 -18.08
C GLY A 40 22.15 -18.77 -18.24
N SER A 41 21.84 -17.98 -17.20
CA SER A 41 20.87 -16.86 -17.27
C SER A 41 21.16 -15.88 -18.43
N SER A 42 20.09 -15.39 -19.05
CA SER A 42 20.15 -14.47 -20.18
C SER A 42 20.68 -13.09 -19.77
N ASN A 43 21.18 -12.31 -20.74
CA ASN A 43 21.62 -10.94 -20.47
C ASN A 43 20.47 -10.05 -19.97
N GLU A 44 19.23 -10.30 -20.42
CA GLU A 44 18.03 -9.59 -19.98
C GLU A 44 17.66 -9.95 -18.53
N GLU A 45 17.76 -11.22 -18.13
CA GLU A 45 17.59 -11.66 -16.73
C GLU A 45 18.64 -11.04 -15.80
N LYS A 46 19.90 -10.97 -16.25
CA LYS A 46 20.99 -10.35 -15.51
C LYS A 46 20.75 -8.85 -15.32
N ASP A 47 20.36 -8.13 -16.38
CA ASP A 47 20.07 -6.70 -16.31
C ASP A 47 18.82 -6.40 -15.47
N ALA A 48 17.76 -7.21 -15.58
CA ALA A 48 16.61 -7.14 -14.68
C ALA A 48 17.00 -7.41 -13.21
N THR A 49 17.96 -8.30 -12.98
CA THR A 49 18.51 -8.58 -11.64
C THR A 49 19.35 -7.41 -11.11
N VAL A 50 20.19 -6.78 -11.93
CA VAL A 50 20.91 -5.54 -11.57
C VAL A 50 19.92 -4.45 -11.17
N VAL A 51 18.89 -4.19 -11.98
CA VAL A 51 17.87 -3.16 -11.67
C VAL A 51 17.14 -3.46 -10.36
N ARG A 52 16.80 -4.73 -10.09
CA ARG A 52 16.16 -5.14 -8.82
C ARG A 52 17.09 -4.99 -7.62
N ALA A 53 18.37 -5.34 -7.75
CA ALA A 53 19.38 -5.16 -6.71
C ALA A 53 19.62 -3.69 -6.38
N LEU A 54 19.77 -2.83 -7.40
CA LEU A 54 19.86 -1.40 -7.24
C LEU A 54 18.59 -0.84 -6.55
N ARG A 55 17.40 -1.29 -6.94
CA ARG A 55 16.14 -0.85 -6.32
C ARG A 55 16.02 -1.23 -4.84
N GLN A 56 16.40 -2.46 -4.44
CA GLN A 56 16.36 -2.86 -3.03
C GLN A 56 17.44 -2.13 -2.22
N VAL A 57 18.70 -2.14 -2.70
CA VAL A 57 19.83 -1.61 -1.95
C VAL A 57 19.80 -0.09 -1.83
N PHE A 58 19.34 0.63 -2.87
CA PHE A 58 19.21 2.09 -2.82
C PHE A 58 17.80 2.59 -2.44
N GLY A 59 16.95 1.75 -1.84
CA GLY A 59 15.67 2.22 -1.26
C GLY A 59 14.75 2.91 -2.27
N ASN A 60 14.66 2.36 -3.49
CA ASN A 60 13.93 2.94 -4.62
C ASN A 60 14.29 4.41 -4.95
N ALA A 61 15.48 4.89 -4.53
CA ALA A 61 15.97 6.22 -4.89
C ALA A 61 16.55 6.25 -6.32
N TYR A 62 16.24 7.29 -7.07
CA TYR A 62 16.78 7.49 -8.42
C TYR A 62 18.32 7.55 -8.39
N LEU A 63 18.97 6.88 -9.35
CA LEU A 63 20.42 6.89 -9.56
C LEU A 63 20.68 7.52 -10.92
N MET A 64 21.47 8.59 -10.97
CA MET A 64 21.85 9.23 -12.23
C MET A 64 22.96 8.44 -12.94
N GLU A 65 23.17 8.69 -14.23
CA GLU A 65 24.18 7.96 -15.02
C GLU A 65 25.60 8.17 -14.47
N GLU A 66 25.91 9.37 -13.97
CA GLU A 66 27.16 9.72 -13.28
C GLU A 66 27.35 8.89 -12.00
N GLU A 67 26.29 8.69 -11.21
CA GLU A 67 26.32 7.85 -10.00
C GLU A 67 26.47 6.37 -10.34
N ARG A 68 25.84 5.91 -11.45
CA ARG A 68 26.03 4.54 -11.95
C ARG A 68 27.42 4.31 -12.53
N ALA A 69 28.11 5.35 -13.01
CA ALA A 69 29.50 5.23 -13.42
C ALA A 69 30.43 4.83 -12.25
N GLU A 70 30.15 5.28 -11.01
CA GLU A 70 30.86 4.79 -9.80
C GLU A 70 30.67 3.27 -9.59
N LEU A 71 29.54 2.72 -10.04
CA LEU A 71 29.12 1.32 -9.85
C LEU A 71 29.43 0.41 -11.06
N TYR A 72 29.85 0.97 -12.19
CA TYR A 72 29.99 0.25 -13.47
C TYR A 72 30.93 -0.96 -13.39
N THR A 73 32.00 -0.87 -12.60
CA THR A 73 32.95 -1.96 -12.38
C THR A 73 32.30 -3.14 -11.64
N LEU A 74 31.38 -2.89 -10.72
CA LEU A 74 30.61 -3.92 -10.01
C LEU A 74 29.55 -4.52 -10.95
N GLU A 75 28.78 -3.70 -11.68
CA GLU A 75 27.80 -4.17 -12.67
C GLU A 75 28.46 -5.08 -13.73
N SER A 76 29.64 -4.71 -14.23
CA SER A 76 30.37 -5.47 -15.23
C SER A 76 30.86 -6.84 -14.70
N ASN A 77 31.47 -6.86 -13.51
CA ASN A 77 31.88 -8.12 -12.86
C ASN A 77 30.69 -9.06 -12.59
N PHE A 78 29.54 -8.49 -12.21
CA PHE A 78 28.31 -9.24 -11.94
C PHE A 78 27.67 -9.80 -13.22
N ARG A 79 27.53 -8.99 -14.29
CA ARG A 79 27.09 -9.44 -15.63
C ARG A 79 27.97 -10.56 -16.20
N CYS A 80 29.28 -10.46 -15.97
CA CYS A 80 30.28 -11.47 -16.32
C CYS A 80 30.13 -12.78 -15.53
N GLY A 81 29.46 -12.76 -14.36
CA GLY A 81 29.36 -13.92 -13.45
C GLY A 81 30.62 -14.14 -12.61
N ARG A 82 31.46 -13.11 -12.43
CA ARG A 82 32.70 -13.18 -11.65
C ARG A 82 32.50 -12.99 -10.15
N ILE A 83 31.37 -12.41 -9.75
CA ILE A 83 30.96 -12.20 -8.36
C ILE A 83 29.51 -12.66 -8.17
N ALA A 84 29.21 -13.26 -7.03
CA ALA A 84 27.85 -13.69 -6.67
C ALA A 84 26.96 -12.47 -6.31
N ALA A 85 25.64 -12.67 -6.21
CA ALA A 85 24.71 -11.59 -5.82
C ALA A 85 25.00 -11.07 -4.41
N LYS A 86 25.42 -11.94 -3.49
CA LYS A 86 25.95 -11.57 -2.16
C LYS A 86 27.10 -10.57 -2.23
N ASP A 87 28.12 -10.84 -3.05
CA ASP A 87 29.30 -9.98 -3.18
C ASP A 87 29.02 -8.71 -3.98
N PHE A 88 28.11 -8.77 -4.96
CA PHE A 88 27.61 -7.58 -5.64
C PHE A 88 26.92 -6.64 -4.66
N VAL A 89 26.01 -7.14 -3.81
CA VAL A 89 25.33 -6.36 -2.76
C VAL A 89 26.31 -5.79 -1.74
N ARG A 90 27.30 -6.57 -1.28
CA ARG A 90 28.43 -6.08 -0.44
C ARG A 90 29.15 -4.91 -1.11
N GLY A 91 29.45 -5.02 -2.41
CA GLY A 91 30.09 -3.97 -3.20
C GLY A 91 29.23 -2.70 -3.28
N LEU A 92 27.93 -2.84 -3.56
CA LEU A 92 26.99 -1.71 -3.59
C LEU A 92 26.93 -1.00 -2.22
N ALA A 93 26.83 -1.75 -1.12
CA ALA A 93 26.76 -1.18 0.24
C ALA A 93 28.06 -0.52 0.71
N LYS A 94 29.21 -0.89 0.13
CA LYS A 94 30.52 -0.26 0.40
C LYS A 94 30.87 0.90 -0.54
N SER A 95 30.08 1.11 -1.60
CA SER A 95 30.27 2.17 -2.59
C SER A 95 30.22 3.59 -1.99
N ALA A 96 30.90 4.54 -2.64
CA ALA A 96 30.80 5.95 -2.31
C ALA A 96 29.36 6.47 -2.47
N THR A 97 28.66 6.04 -3.51
CA THR A 97 27.25 6.39 -3.78
C THR A 97 26.33 6.04 -2.61
N TYR A 98 26.49 4.86 -2.01
CA TYR A 98 25.71 4.41 -0.86
C TYR A 98 26.10 5.16 0.42
N LYS A 99 27.41 5.37 0.67
CA LYS A 99 27.94 6.12 1.81
C LYS A 99 27.42 7.57 1.83
N LYS A 100 27.51 8.29 0.70
CA LYS A 100 26.90 9.62 0.48
C LYS A 100 25.41 9.65 0.86
N ARG A 101 24.64 8.66 0.43
CA ARG A 101 23.17 8.64 0.55
C ARG A 101 22.67 8.27 1.95
N PHE A 102 23.24 7.23 2.57
CA PHE A 102 22.65 6.60 3.77
C PHE A 102 23.53 6.66 5.02
N PHE A 103 24.76 7.17 4.92
CA PHE A 103 25.68 7.27 6.06
C PHE A 103 26.13 8.71 6.34
N GLU A 104 26.46 9.49 5.30
CA GLU A 104 26.91 10.88 5.47
C GLU A 104 25.75 11.85 5.76
N ASN A 105 24.62 11.69 5.07
CA ASN A 105 23.45 12.57 5.18
C ASN A 105 22.40 12.11 6.21
N VAL A 106 22.66 11.05 6.98
CA VAL A 106 21.66 10.32 7.77
C VAL A 106 22.24 9.96 9.14
N SER A 107 21.42 10.00 10.20
CA SER A 107 21.90 9.64 11.54
C SER A 107 22.28 8.15 11.61
N HIS A 108 23.30 7.83 12.41
CA HIS A 108 23.76 6.45 12.58
C HIS A 108 22.64 5.47 13.01
N ASN A 109 21.68 5.93 13.82
CA ASN A 109 20.52 5.12 14.21
C ASN A 109 19.68 4.72 12.98
N ARG A 110 19.41 5.67 12.08
CA ARG A 110 18.64 5.43 10.85
C ARG A 110 19.45 4.64 9.81
N PHE A 111 20.78 4.82 9.77
CA PHE A 111 21.67 3.98 8.98
C PHE A 111 21.53 2.49 9.36
N ILE A 112 21.54 2.13 10.66
CA ILE A 112 21.36 0.74 11.11
C ILE A 112 19.99 0.18 10.67
N GLU A 113 18.91 0.96 10.78
CA GLU A 113 17.59 0.54 10.29
C GLU A 113 17.58 0.28 8.78
N LEU A 114 18.17 1.18 8.00
CA LEU A 114 18.26 1.06 6.55
C LEU A 114 19.18 -0.10 6.14
N ALA A 115 20.28 -0.38 6.87
CA ALA A 115 21.10 -1.57 6.63
C ALA A 115 20.28 -2.87 6.80
N HIS A 116 19.45 -2.96 7.85
CA HIS A 116 18.52 -4.08 8.03
C HIS A 116 17.49 -4.18 6.88
N LYS A 117 16.94 -3.05 6.41
CA LYS A 117 16.02 -2.99 5.25
C LYS A 117 16.69 -3.49 3.96
N HIS A 118 17.82 -2.88 3.60
CA HIS A 118 18.48 -3.07 2.31
C HIS A 118 19.22 -4.41 2.21
N LEU A 119 19.85 -4.88 3.29
CA LEU A 119 20.69 -6.09 3.30
C LEU A 119 19.95 -7.32 3.83
N LEU A 120 19.19 -7.16 4.92
CA LEU A 120 18.47 -8.28 5.55
C LEU A 120 16.99 -8.38 5.14
N GLY A 121 16.42 -7.42 4.41
CA GLY A 121 15.02 -7.45 3.97
C GLY A 121 13.99 -7.50 5.11
N ARG A 122 14.35 -7.00 6.30
CA ARG A 122 13.50 -6.97 7.50
C ARG A 122 13.81 -5.75 8.38
N ALA A 123 12.95 -5.46 9.34
CA ALA A 123 13.29 -4.54 10.43
C ALA A 123 14.15 -5.21 11.52
N VAL A 124 14.69 -4.36 12.40
CA VAL A 124 15.33 -4.73 13.66
C VAL A 124 14.31 -5.41 14.59
N LEU A 125 14.69 -6.55 15.18
CA LEU A 125 13.89 -7.31 16.13
C LEU A 125 13.87 -6.62 17.50
N ASP A 126 15.05 -6.44 18.09
CA ASP A 126 15.27 -6.06 19.48
C ASP A 126 16.34 -4.96 19.65
N LYS A 127 16.27 -4.24 20.76
CA LYS A 127 17.29 -3.25 21.17
C LYS A 127 18.70 -3.85 21.28
N ALA A 128 18.79 -5.15 21.60
CA ALA A 128 20.06 -5.86 21.73
C ALA A 128 20.76 -6.08 20.38
N GLU A 129 19.99 -6.37 19.32
CA GLU A 129 20.49 -6.46 17.94
C GLU A 129 21.01 -5.09 17.46
N PHE A 130 20.21 -4.04 17.67
CA PHE A 130 20.60 -2.66 17.38
C PHE A 130 21.90 -2.24 18.09
N ALA A 131 22.02 -2.53 19.39
CA ALA A 131 23.21 -2.22 20.18
C ALA A 131 24.44 -3.03 19.75
N ALA A 132 24.27 -4.26 19.28
CA ALA A 132 25.37 -5.08 18.75
C ALA A 132 25.96 -4.50 17.46
N HIS A 133 25.12 -4.02 16.54
CA HIS A 133 25.57 -3.33 15.33
C HIS A 133 26.23 -1.98 15.64
N ALA A 134 25.62 -1.16 16.50
CA ALA A 134 26.23 0.10 16.96
C ALA A 134 27.61 -0.13 17.63
N ALA A 135 27.77 -1.21 18.41
CA ALA A 135 29.05 -1.58 19.02
C ALA A 135 30.06 -2.13 18.00
N THR A 136 29.61 -2.84 16.96
CA THR A 136 30.45 -3.34 15.86
C THR A 136 31.01 -2.16 15.06
N TYR A 137 30.14 -1.23 14.67
CA TYR A 137 30.54 0.03 14.03
C TYR A 137 31.52 0.84 14.90
N ALA A 138 31.24 0.99 16.21
CA ALA A 138 32.10 1.74 17.12
C ALA A 138 33.47 1.10 17.39
N SER A 139 33.65 -0.20 17.10
CA SER A 139 34.92 -0.93 17.34
C SER A 139 35.72 -1.25 16.08
N ALA A 140 35.06 -1.41 14.93
CA ALA A 140 35.69 -1.81 13.67
C ALA A 140 35.33 -0.93 12.46
N GLY A 141 34.48 0.09 12.63
CA GLY A 141 34.10 1.05 11.60
C GLY A 141 33.07 0.55 10.59
N TYR A 142 32.82 1.37 9.56
CA TYR A 142 31.75 1.18 8.58
C TYR A 142 31.83 -0.16 7.84
N ASP A 143 32.98 -0.46 7.22
CA ASP A 143 33.08 -1.58 6.28
C ASP A 143 32.96 -2.95 6.98
N ALA A 144 33.26 -3.00 8.28
CA ALA A 144 33.07 -4.17 9.14
C ALA A 144 31.62 -4.34 9.62
N ASP A 145 30.88 -3.25 9.91
CA ASP A 145 29.45 -3.36 10.20
C ASP A 145 28.69 -3.86 8.96
N ILE A 146 29.02 -3.37 7.75
CA ILE A 146 28.45 -3.89 6.49
C ILE A 146 28.69 -5.40 6.30
N ASP A 147 29.92 -5.88 6.54
CA ASP A 147 30.20 -7.33 6.47
C ASP A 147 29.42 -8.12 7.54
N SER A 148 29.16 -7.55 8.71
CA SER A 148 28.43 -8.23 9.79
C SER A 148 26.98 -8.61 9.40
N TYR A 149 26.30 -7.80 8.58
CA TYR A 149 24.99 -8.17 8.03
C TYR A 149 25.12 -9.25 6.95
N VAL A 150 26.10 -9.11 6.05
CA VAL A 150 26.23 -9.93 4.83
C VAL A 150 26.80 -11.32 5.11
N ASP A 151 27.73 -11.45 6.06
CA ASP A 151 28.24 -12.74 6.54
C ASP A 151 27.42 -13.31 7.71
N SER A 152 26.28 -12.71 8.03
CA SER A 152 25.37 -13.28 9.01
C SER A 152 24.85 -14.65 8.54
N ALA A 153 24.76 -15.60 9.47
CA ALA A 153 24.16 -16.90 9.20
C ALA A 153 22.65 -16.83 8.84
N GLU A 154 22.00 -15.68 9.03
CA GLU A 154 20.63 -15.44 8.53
C GLU A 154 20.65 -15.10 7.03
N TYR A 155 21.55 -14.24 6.55
CA TYR A 155 21.69 -13.90 5.13
C TYR A 155 21.96 -15.18 4.30
N ALA A 156 22.97 -15.96 4.71
CA ALA A 156 23.37 -17.17 4.01
C ALA A 156 22.28 -18.27 3.99
N GLN A 157 21.38 -18.30 4.97
CA GLN A 157 20.30 -19.30 5.05
C GLN A 157 19.02 -18.89 4.31
N VAL A 158 18.83 -17.60 4.01
CA VAL A 158 17.58 -17.09 3.41
C VAL A 158 17.78 -16.59 1.98
N PHE A 159 18.89 -15.92 1.69
CA PHE A 159 19.25 -15.46 0.35
C PHE A 159 20.37 -16.30 -0.29
N GLY A 160 21.24 -16.91 0.51
CA GLY A 160 22.39 -17.65 -0.02
C GLY A 160 23.37 -16.71 -0.73
N GLU A 161 23.85 -17.11 -1.90
CA GLU A 161 24.83 -16.35 -2.69
C GLU A 161 24.25 -15.77 -4.00
N ASP A 162 23.26 -16.45 -4.59
CA ASP A 162 22.71 -16.13 -5.92
C ASP A 162 21.41 -15.29 -5.93
N VAL A 163 20.77 -15.13 -4.76
CA VAL A 163 19.49 -14.39 -4.63
C VAL A 163 19.77 -12.96 -4.18
N VAL A 164 19.18 -11.99 -4.88
CA VAL A 164 19.18 -10.59 -4.46
C VAL A 164 18.25 -10.42 -3.24
N PRO A 165 18.65 -9.70 -2.18
CA PRO A 165 17.79 -9.43 -1.03
C PRO A 165 16.42 -8.86 -1.42
N PHE A 166 15.40 -9.25 -0.66
CA PHE A 166 14.02 -8.84 -0.87
C PHE A 166 13.27 -8.74 0.46
N VAL A 167 12.16 -7.99 0.48
CA VAL A 167 11.33 -7.79 1.67
C VAL A 167 10.68 -9.11 2.11
N ARG A 168 11.01 -9.59 3.31
CA ARG A 168 10.66 -10.96 3.74
C ARG A 168 9.30 -11.06 4.42
N PHE A 169 8.30 -11.53 3.67
CA PHE A 169 6.98 -11.90 4.22
C PHE A 169 6.95 -13.37 4.69
N ARG A 170 7.68 -13.67 5.75
CA ARG A 170 7.95 -15.03 6.25
C ARG A 170 6.83 -15.71 7.06
N GLY A 171 5.61 -15.16 7.04
CA GLY A 171 4.45 -15.66 7.78
C GLY A 171 4.51 -15.45 9.31
N THR A 172 5.49 -16.06 9.98
CA THR A 172 5.69 -15.95 11.43
C THR A 172 6.74 -14.91 11.81
N TYR A 173 6.46 -14.12 12.84
CA TYR A 173 7.36 -13.08 13.34
C TYR A 173 7.52 -13.23 14.86
N ALA A 174 8.76 -13.43 15.32
CA ALA A 174 9.03 -13.76 16.72
C ALA A 174 8.58 -12.64 17.69
N PRO A 175 8.94 -11.35 17.45
CA PRO A 175 8.13 -10.23 17.92
C PRO A 175 7.24 -9.71 16.78
N ILE A 176 5.92 -9.63 17.01
CA ILE A 176 4.94 -9.06 16.07
C ILE A 176 5.29 -7.60 15.72
N ASN A 177 5.86 -6.85 16.66
CA ASN A 177 6.30 -5.48 16.42
C ASN A 177 7.41 -5.36 15.34
N ALA A 178 8.17 -6.42 15.03
CA ALA A 178 9.11 -6.38 13.91
C ALA A 178 8.41 -6.41 12.54
N PHE A 179 7.26 -7.10 12.40
CA PHE A 179 6.43 -7.02 11.20
C PHE A 179 5.86 -5.61 11.02
N ASN A 180 5.30 -5.05 12.10
CA ASN A 180 4.81 -3.67 12.13
C ASN A 180 5.89 -2.68 11.69
N ARG A 181 7.08 -2.72 12.31
CA ARG A 181 8.23 -1.89 11.95
C ARG A 181 8.67 -2.10 10.49
N GLN A 182 8.74 -3.36 10.03
CA GLN A 182 9.13 -3.70 8.65
C GLN A 182 8.21 -3.02 7.64
N CYS A 183 6.90 -3.14 7.77
CA CYS A 183 5.96 -2.45 6.89
C CYS A 183 6.17 -0.92 6.92
N THR A 184 6.33 -0.31 8.10
CA THR A 184 6.57 1.15 8.19
C THR A 184 7.94 1.60 7.65
N LEU A 185 8.92 0.70 7.60
CA LEU A 185 10.27 0.94 7.13
C LEU A 185 10.38 0.80 5.60
N GLU A 186 9.61 -0.12 5.01
CA GLU A 186 9.46 -0.28 3.56
C GLU A 186 8.62 0.85 2.95
N GLY A 187 7.40 1.04 3.47
CA GLY A 187 6.41 1.94 2.88
C GLY A 187 5.86 1.45 1.53
N GLY A 188 5.15 2.33 0.83
CA GLY A 188 4.48 1.99 -0.44
C GLY A 188 5.45 1.77 -1.60
N TRP A 189 4.98 1.09 -2.66
CA TRP A 189 5.80 0.72 -3.83
C TRP A 189 6.51 1.89 -4.53
N ALA A 190 5.93 3.09 -4.50
CA ALA A 190 6.48 4.33 -5.06
C ALA A 190 7.18 5.22 -4.02
N SER A 191 7.34 4.76 -2.78
CA SER A 191 8.11 5.44 -1.74
C SER A 191 9.61 5.44 -2.07
N SER A 192 10.39 6.32 -1.44
CA SER A 192 11.85 6.26 -1.46
C SER A 192 12.41 6.74 -0.12
N ASP A 193 13.50 6.13 0.34
CA ASP A 193 14.08 6.44 1.65
C ASP A 193 14.69 7.87 1.74
N LYS A 194 14.89 8.56 0.61
CA LYS A 194 15.41 9.95 0.57
C LYS A 194 14.53 10.96 1.32
N SER A 195 13.21 10.74 1.39
CA SER A 195 12.25 11.65 2.05
C SER A 195 11.68 11.10 3.36
N SER A 196 12.17 9.96 3.84
CA SER A 196 11.63 9.30 5.04
C SER A 196 12.21 9.90 6.33
N PRO A 197 11.41 10.52 7.21
CA PRO A 197 11.91 11.16 8.42
C PRO A 197 12.40 10.14 9.45
N LEU A 198 13.45 10.54 10.18
CA LEU A 198 14.28 9.76 11.11
C LEU A 198 13.57 8.99 12.26
N ALA A 199 12.27 9.17 12.45
CA ALA A 199 11.67 9.24 13.79
C ALA A 199 10.73 8.08 14.19
N SER A 200 10.22 7.28 13.26
CA SER A 200 9.19 6.27 13.57
C SER A 200 9.76 5.07 14.34
N SER A 201 10.68 4.33 13.74
CA SER A 201 11.06 2.99 14.19
C SER A 201 12.00 2.97 15.40
N VAL A 202 12.95 3.90 15.54
CA VAL A 202 13.85 3.95 16.72
C VAL A 202 13.06 4.17 18.02
N GLY A 203 12.08 5.09 18.02
CA GLY A 203 11.21 5.34 19.18
C GLY A 203 10.37 4.11 19.54
N GLN A 204 9.84 3.42 18.53
CA GLN A 204 9.08 2.17 18.69
C GLN A 204 9.95 0.97 19.07
N LEU A 205 11.25 0.98 18.76
CA LEU A 205 12.22 -0.01 19.19
C LEU A 205 12.58 0.20 20.67
N LEU A 206 12.80 1.45 21.08
CA LEU A 206 13.07 1.80 22.47
C LEU A 206 11.85 1.65 23.39
N GLY A 207 10.65 1.97 22.92
CA GLY A 207 9.40 1.80 23.67
C GLY A 207 8.76 0.41 23.58
N ASN A 208 9.13 -0.40 22.57
CA ASN A 208 8.35 -1.58 22.14
C ASN A 208 6.86 -1.27 21.90
N THR A 209 6.55 -0.03 21.51
CA THR A 209 5.20 0.44 21.17
C THR A 209 4.80 0.03 19.74
N PRO A 210 3.50 -0.14 19.47
CA PRO A 210 3.00 -0.37 18.12
C PRO A 210 3.16 0.87 17.24
N THR A 211 3.24 0.62 15.93
CA THR A 211 3.12 1.62 14.86
C THR A 211 1.67 2.11 14.71
N SER A 212 1.43 3.19 13.95
CA SER A 212 0.06 3.53 13.53
C SER A 212 -0.45 2.53 12.50
N ALA A 213 -1.74 2.16 12.56
CA ALA A 213 -2.31 1.13 11.70
C ALA A 213 -2.18 1.47 10.19
N PHE A 214 -2.37 2.74 9.82
CA PHE A 214 -2.25 3.18 8.43
C PHE A 214 -0.83 3.01 7.87
N SER A 215 0.21 3.27 8.67
CA SER A 215 1.59 3.16 8.22
C SER A 215 2.03 1.71 8.00
N VAL A 216 1.44 0.75 8.74
CA VAL A 216 1.58 -0.69 8.43
C VAL A 216 0.88 -1.03 7.12
N ALA A 217 -0.35 -0.53 6.93
CA ALA A 217 -1.13 -0.79 5.72
C ALA A 217 -0.50 -0.19 4.44
N ASP A 218 0.21 0.93 4.52
CA ASP A 218 0.98 1.48 3.39
C ASP A 218 2.21 0.64 3.00
N GLY A 219 2.73 -0.17 3.93
CA GLY A 219 3.88 -1.06 3.72
C GLY A 219 3.53 -2.52 3.36
N LEU A 220 2.27 -2.80 3.03
CA LEU A 220 1.80 -4.16 2.69
C LEU A 220 1.56 -4.31 1.18
N PRO A 221 1.97 -5.44 0.58
CA PRO A 221 1.55 -5.81 -0.77
C PRO A 221 0.02 -5.85 -0.88
N PRO A 222 -0.58 -5.21 -1.88
CA PRO A 222 -2.03 -5.14 -2.04
C PRO A 222 -2.63 -6.52 -2.33
N ILE A 223 -3.85 -6.75 -1.87
CA ILE A 223 -4.65 -7.94 -2.17
C ILE A 223 -5.78 -7.53 -3.14
N PRO A 224 -6.06 -8.31 -4.21
CA PRO A 224 -7.11 -7.97 -5.17
C PRO A 224 -8.54 -8.14 -4.61
N ASN A 225 -8.75 -9.06 -3.67
CA ASN A 225 -10.06 -9.47 -3.17
C ASN A 225 -10.26 -9.21 -1.66
N ALA A 226 -9.91 -8.02 -1.17
CA ALA A 226 -10.17 -7.64 0.22
C ALA A 226 -11.68 -7.50 0.49
N GLU A 227 -12.16 -7.99 1.65
CA GLU A 227 -13.59 -7.87 2.06
C GLU A 227 -14.06 -6.42 2.23
N HIS A 228 -13.12 -5.53 2.52
CA HIS A 228 -13.30 -4.10 2.68
C HIS A 228 -12.26 -3.37 1.82
N PRO A 229 -12.65 -2.72 0.71
CA PRO A 229 -11.73 -1.91 -0.08
C PRO A 229 -11.38 -0.62 0.68
N SER A 230 -10.13 -0.15 0.55
CA SER A 230 -9.68 1.09 1.18
C SER A 230 -10.31 2.33 0.52
N ALA A 231 -10.78 3.27 1.33
CA ALA A 231 -11.30 4.56 0.91
C ALA A 231 -10.21 5.60 0.58
N LYS A 232 -8.92 5.23 0.65
CA LYS A 232 -7.73 6.07 0.44
C LYS A 232 -7.82 7.12 -0.69
N TYR A 233 -8.47 6.78 -1.81
CA TYR A 233 -8.65 7.65 -2.98
C TYR A 233 -10.10 8.11 -3.22
N THR A 234 -11.07 7.65 -2.43
CA THR A 234 -12.50 8.03 -2.54
C THR A 234 -12.94 9.04 -1.47
N LEU A 235 -12.11 9.30 -0.45
CA LEU A 235 -12.35 10.38 0.53
C LEU A 235 -12.43 11.75 -0.19
N PRO A 236 -13.54 12.51 -0.04
CA PRO A 236 -13.69 13.80 -0.69
C PRO A 236 -12.70 14.81 -0.09
N ASN A 237 -12.18 15.72 -0.92
CA ASN A 237 -11.23 16.75 -0.46
C ASN A 237 -11.90 17.71 0.55
N ALA A 238 -11.26 17.87 1.71
CA ALA A 238 -11.77 18.64 2.84
C ALA A 238 -10.64 19.26 3.67
N SER A 239 -10.99 20.13 4.62
CA SER A 239 -10.04 20.70 5.58
C SER A 239 -9.69 19.71 6.69
N LEU A 240 -8.50 19.86 7.28
CA LEU A 240 -7.98 19.01 8.36
C LEU A 240 -8.98 18.87 9.53
N GLN A 241 -9.62 19.97 9.94
CA GLN A 241 -10.63 19.96 11.01
C GLN A 241 -11.88 19.15 10.65
N ARG A 242 -12.32 19.14 9.38
CA ARG A 242 -13.45 18.31 8.94
C ARG A 242 -13.12 16.82 9.08
N TYR A 243 -11.93 16.38 8.66
CA TYR A 243 -11.53 14.98 8.81
C TYR A 243 -11.38 14.56 10.28
N ARG A 244 -10.95 15.46 11.19
CA ARG A 244 -10.95 15.20 12.65
C ARG A 244 -12.37 14.93 13.16
N ASN A 245 -13.32 15.78 12.82
CA ASN A 245 -14.73 15.59 13.21
C ASN A 245 -15.31 14.29 12.62
N GLU A 246 -14.99 13.96 11.38
CA GLU A 246 -15.40 12.70 10.74
C GLU A 246 -14.76 11.47 11.42
N LEU A 247 -13.50 11.56 11.86
CA LEU A 247 -12.81 10.53 12.64
C LEU A 247 -13.46 10.33 14.01
N GLU A 248 -13.83 11.42 14.70
CA GLU A 248 -14.50 11.35 16.01
C GLU A 248 -15.88 10.68 15.89
N VAL A 249 -16.66 11.05 14.86
CA VAL A 249 -17.93 10.40 14.54
C VAL A 249 -17.75 8.91 14.17
N ALA A 250 -16.72 8.58 13.39
CA ALA A 250 -16.41 7.19 13.04
C ALA A 250 -16.02 6.35 14.27
N LYS A 251 -15.18 6.89 15.17
CA LYS A 251 -14.80 6.22 16.42
C LYS A 251 -15.98 6.06 17.39
N ALA A 252 -16.86 7.06 17.51
CA ALA A 252 -18.09 6.93 18.29
C ALA A 252 -18.99 5.80 17.76
N LYS A 253 -19.20 5.72 16.44
CA LYS A 253 -19.98 4.64 15.81
C LYS A 253 -19.31 3.27 15.96
N ALA A 254 -17.98 3.19 15.93
CA ALA A 254 -17.26 1.94 16.16
C ALA A 254 -17.44 1.42 17.61
N LEU A 255 -17.47 2.33 18.60
CA LEU A 255 -17.77 2.00 20.00
C LEU A 255 -19.24 1.57 20.21
N GLU A 256 -20.19 2.21 19.53
CA GLU A 256 -21.59 1.78 19.54
C GLU A 256 -21.73 0.35 18.97
N LEU A 257 -21.09 0.08 17.83
CA LEU A 257 -21.10 -1.25 17.23
C LEU A 257 -20.39 -2.31 18.07
N SER A 258 -19.29 -1.99 18.77
CA SER A 258 -18.60 -2.97 19.61
C SER A 258 -19.46 -3.40 20.81
N ILE A 259 -20.12 -2.46 21.49
CA ILE A 259 -21.08 -2.74 22.57
C ILE A 259 -22.27 -3.57 22.04
N ALA A 260 -22.82 -3.18 20.87
CA ALA A 260 -23.92 -3.91 20.24
C ALA A 260 -23.51 -5.33 19.79
N LEU A 261 -22.26 -5.54 19.43
CA LEU A 261 -21.66 -6.81 19.03
C LEU A 261 -21.44 -7.71 20.26
N GLU A 262 -20.92 -7.17 21.37
CA GLU A 262 -20.79 -7.90 22.64
C GLU A 262 -22.14 -8.39 23.16
N ALA A 263 -23.19 -7.55 23.09
CA ALA A 263 -24.56 -7.95 23.42
C ALA A 263 -25.04 -9.13 22.55
N SER A 264 -24.78 -9.12 21.23
CA SER A 264 -25.08 -10.25 20.34
C SER A 264 -24.26 -11.50 20.68
N LYS A 265 -22.95 -11.38 20.98
CA LYS A 265 -22.12 -12.51 21.42
C LYS A 265 -22.61 -13.11 22.74
N ASN A 266 -23.15 -12.30 23.65
CA ASN A 266 -23.73 -12.78 24.91
C ASN A 266 -25.10 -13.45 24.71
N ASN A 267 -25.93 -12.99 23.77
CA ASN A 267 -27.16 -13.68 23.34
C ASN A 267 -26.86 -15.02 22.64
N LEU A 268 -25.78 -15.10 21.86
CA LEU A 268 -25.30 -16.36 21.27
C LEU A 268 -24.88 -17.35 22.37
N LYS A 269 -24.07 -16.91 23.35
CA LYS A 269 -23.66 -17.73 24.50
C LYS A 269 -24.85 -18.22 25.34
N SER A 270 -25.84 -17.37 25.61
CA SER A 270 -27.05 -17.78 26.35
C SER A 270 -27.91 -18.76 25.56
N SER A 271 -28.05 -18.55 24.24
CA SER A 271 -28.77 -19.47 23.34
C SER A 271 -28.05 -20.83 23.17
N GLN A 272 -26.73 -20.87 23.26
CA GLN A 272 -25.96 -22.13 23.34
C GLN A 272 -26.22 -22.87 24.66
N LYS A 273 -26.11 -22.17 25.81
CA LYS A 273 -26.38 -22.74 27.15
C LYS A 273 -27.83 -23.24 27.29
N PHE A 274 -28.79 -22.57 26.67
CA PHE A 274 -30.19 -23.01 26.65
C PHE A 274 -30.39 -24.33 25.91
N LEU A 275 -29.63 -24.58 24.83
CA LEU A 275 -29.76 -25.79 24.03
C LEU A 275 -28.84 -26.94 24.47
N SER A 276 -27.83 -26.72 25.32
CA SER A 276 -26.86 -27.78 25.67
C SER A 276 -27.48 -29.02 26.35
N PRO A 277 -28.49 -28.94 27.24
CA PRO A 277 -29.10 -30.16 27.80
C PRO A 277 -29.76 -31.02 26.71
N PHE A 278 -30.57 -30.39 25.84
CA PHE A 278 -31.24 -31.06 24.73
C PHE A 278 -30.25 -31.60 23.69
N LYS A 279 -29.15 -30.87 23.42
CA LYS A 279 -28.10 -31.33 22.51
C LYS A 279 -27.42 -32.59 23.05
N ASN A 280 -27.18 -32.68 24.36
CA ASN A 280 -26.60 -33.86 24.98
C ASN A 280 -27.58 -35.04 24.90
N MET A 281 -28.84 -34.85 25.31
CA MET A 281 -29.89 -35.87 25.18
C MET A 281 -29.99 -36.43 23.75
N VAL A 282 -29.96 -35.57 22.73
CA VAL A 282 -30.01 -35.97 21.31
C VAL A 282 -28.73 -36.65 20.83
N ALA A 283 -27.57 -36.39 21.46
CA ALA A 283 -26.33 -37.10 21.16
C ALA A 283 -26.31 -38.53 21.72
N ASP A 284 -27.06 -38.78 22.81
CA ASP A 284 -27.21 -40.08 23.45
C ASP A 284 -28.36 -40.94 22.84
N MET A 285 -28.99 -40.49 21.73
CA MET A 285 -30.11 -41.18 21.07
C MET A 285 -29.72 -41.82 19.73
N ASP A 286 -30.13 -43.08 19.53
CA ASP A 286 -29.96 -43.84 18.28
C ASP A 286 -30.87 -43.32 17.13
N LEU A 287 -30.46 -42.22 16.49
CA LEU A 287 -31.19 -41.62 15.37
C LEU A 287 -30.86 -42.28 14.02
N THR A 288 -31.60 -43.33 13.68
CA THR A 288 -31.57 -43.98 12.37
C THR A 288 -32.53 -43.30 11.37
N PRO A 289 -32.06 -42.73 10.25
CA PRO A 289 -32.93 -42.12 9.24
C PRO A 289 -33.55 -43.19 8.32
N LEU A 290 -34.73 -42.89 7.76
CA LEU A 290 -35.45 -43.79 6.84
C LEU A 290 -34.79 -43.94 5.46
N TYR A 291 -33.96 -42.96 5.05
CA TYR A 291 -33.26 -42.90 3.76
C TYR A 291 -32.02 -42.01 3.88
N GLY A 292 -31.19 -41.94 2.84
CA GLY A 292 -29.99 -41.08 2.80
C GLY A 292 -28.76 -41.64 3.51
N LYS A 293 -28.88 -42.81 4.14
CA LYS A 293 -27.77 -43.70 4.52
C LYS A 293 -28.07 -45.11 3.98
N PRO A 294 -27.09 -45.87 3.47
CA PRO A 294 -27.32 -47.25 3.06
C PRO A 294 -27.41 -48.17 4.28
N PHE A 295 -28.05 -49.33 4.11
CA PHE A 295 -28.09 -50.38 5.15
C PHE A 295 -26.84 -51.27 5.07
N GLY A 296 -26.31 -51.64 6.25
CA GLY A 296 -25.12 -52.50 6.36
C GLY A 296 -23.86 -51.89 5.74
N ASN A 297 -23.03 -52.73 5.10
CA ASN A 297 -21.76 -52.34 4.48
C ASN A 297 -21.93 -51.61 3.12
N GLY A 298 -22.99 -50.80 2.95
CA GLY A 298 -23.23 -50.02 1.73
C GLY A 298 -23.93 -50.76 0.59
N THR A 299 -24.30 -52.03 0.76
CA THR A 299 -24.81 -52.89 -0.33
C THR A 299 -26.29 -52.73 -0.66
N VAL A 300 -27.07 -52.08 0.19
CA VAL A 300 -28.51 -51.84 -0.03
C VAL A 300 -28.82 -50.34 0.13
N GLU A 301 -29.02 -49.67 -1.00
CA GLU A 301 -29.55 -48.30 -1.05
C GLU A 301 -31.08 -48.31 -0.94
N ALA A 302 -31.62 -47.61 0.05
CA ALA A 302 -33.05 -47.28 0.07
C ALA A 302 -33.36 -46.20 -0.99
N PHE A 303 -34.53 -46.27 -1.63
CA PHE A 303 -34.98 -45.26 -2.58
C PHE A 303 -35.07 -43.89 -1.89
N SER A 304 -34.26 -42.95 -2.36
CA SER A 304 -33.96 -41.68 -1.69
C SER A 304 -34.34 -40.44 -2.52
N GLY A 305 -34.78 -40.63 -3.78
CA GLY A 305 -35.24 -39.56 -4.66
C GLY A 305 -34.19 -38.43 -4.80
N GLN A 306 -34.62 -37.19 -4.59
CA GLN A 306 -33.75 -36.00 -4.61
C GLN A 306 -32.70 -35.98 -3.48
N TYR A 307 -32.83 -36.83 -2.46
CA TYR A 307 -31.88 -36.98 -1.35
C TYR A 307 -30.93 -38.16 -1.55
N LYS A 308 -30.74 -38.63 -2.80
CA LYS A 308 -29.79 -39.71 -3.12
C LYS A 308 -28.33 -39.29 -2.92
N ALA A 309 -28.00 -38.02 -3.17
CA ALA A 309 -26.71 -37.44 -2.77
C ALA A 309 -26.79 -36.91 -1.33
N PRO A 310 -25.72 -37.02 -0.51
CA PRO A 310 -25.64 -36.42 0.82
C PRO A 310 -25.50 -34.89 0.73
N GLY A 311 -26.57 -34.21 0.33
CA GLY A 311 -26.59 -32.75 0.12
C GLY A 311 -27.95 -32.14 -0.23
N GLY A 312 -28.95 -32.93 -0.63
CA GLY A 312 -30.24 -32.41 -1.13
C GLY A 312 -30.24 -32.22 -2.65
N ALA A 313 -31.21 -31.45 -3.16
CA ALA A 313 -31.29 -31.14 -4.59
C ALA A 313 -30.21 -30.13 -5.02
N ALA A 314 -29.92 -30.11 -6.32
CA ALA A 314 -28.86 -29.26 -6.88
C ALA A 314 -29.11 -27.77 -6.59
N GLY A 315 -28.16 -27.13 -5.89
CA GLY A 315 -28.25 -25.72 -5.50
C GLY A 315 -28.87 -25.45 -4.11
N GLU A 316 -29.43 -26.45 -3.42
CA GLU A 316 -30.02 -26.25 -2.07
C GLU A 316 -29.00 -25.95 -0.97
N TRP A 317 -27.70 -26.09 -1.26
CA TRP A 317 -26.60 -25.85 -0.31
C TRP A 317 -26.38 -24.36 0.04
N GLY A 318 -26.95 -23.41 -0.70
CA GLY A 318 -26.78 -21.96 -0.44
C GLY A 318 -25.37 -21.45 -0.76
N VAL A 319 -25.03 -20.22 -0.34
CA VAL A 319 -23.74 -19.60 -0.69
C VAL A 319 -22.60 -20.11 0.21
N SER A 320 -22.86 -20.25 1.52
CA SER A 320 -21.86 -20.67 2.52
C SER A 320 -22.01 -22.11 3.04
N GLY A 321 -22.98 -22.89 2.55
CA GLY A 321 -23.34 -24.21 3.14
C GLY A 321 -24.09 -24.12 4.48
N VAL A 322 -23.92 -23.03 5.22
CA VAL A 322 -24.46 -22.85 6.58
C VAL A 322 -25.84 -22.17 6.58
N GLU A 323 -26.15 -21.36 5.56
CA GLU A 323 -27.45 -20.67 5.39
C GLU A 323 -28.66 -21.61 5.43
N ALA A 324 -28.55 -22.79 4.81
CA ALA A 324 -29.61 -23.81 4.83
C ALA A 324 -29.87 -24.37 6.24
N SER A 325 -28.90 -24.27 7.17
CA SER A 325 -28.98 -24.84 8.51
C SER A 325 -29.78 -23.96 9.49
N LYS A 326 -31.04 -24.34 9.72
CA LYS A 326 -31.99 -23.60 10.57
C LYS A 326 -31.78 -23.93 12.05
N GLY A 327 -31.63 -22.92 12.91
CA GLY A 327 -31.54 -23.10 14.36
C GLY A 327 -31.37 -21.81 15.15
N ARG A 328 -31.73 -21.80 16.44
CA ARG A 328 -31.65 -20.62 17.34
C ARG A 328 -30.23 -20.03 17.40
N THR A 329 -29.23 -20.90 17.57
CA THR A 329 -27.80 -20.51 17.61
C THR A 329 -27.26 -20.10 16.24
N ARG A 330 -27.77 -20.66 15.14
CA ARG A 330 -27.39 -20.25 13.77
C ARG A 330 -27.88 -18.83 13.45
N ARG A 331 -29.13 -18.49 13.79
CA ARG A 331 -29.66 -17.12 13.64
C ARG A 331 -28.84 -16.11 14.43
N ALA A 332 -28.61 -16.37 15.72
CA ALA A 332 -27.79 -15.52 16.58
C ALA A 332 -26.32 -15.37 16.11
N ALA A 333 -25.78 -16.37 15.39
CA ALA A 333 -24.45 -16.27 14.77
C ALA A 333 -24.45 -15.36 13.53
N GLY A 334 -25.52 -15.38 12.72
CA GLY A 334 -25.72 -14.43 11.63
C GLY A 334 -25.77 -12.98 12.13
N ASP A 335 -26.49 -12.73 13.24
CA ASP A 335 -26.55 -11.40 13.88
C ASP A 335 -25.18 -10.91 14.38
N VAL A 336 -24.30 -11.83 14.80
CA VAL A 336 -22.92 -11.52 15.21
C VAL A 336 -22.07 -11.18 13.98
N GLY A 337 -22.04 -12.04 12.95
CA GLY A 337 -21.25 -11.80 11.74
C GLY A 337 -21.66 -10.53 10.97
N ALA A 338 -22.95 -10.22 10.93
CA ALA A 338 -23.47 -8.99 10.34
C ALA A 338 -23.05 -7.72 11.10
N LYS A 339 -22.81 -7.81 12.42
CA LYS A 339 -22.25 -6.70 13.23
C LYS A 339 -20.73 -6.62 13.12
N GLU A 340 -20.04 -7.76 13.11
CA GLU A 340 -18.59 -7.84 12.90
C GLU A 340 -18.19 -7.21 11.56
N LYS A 341 -18.83 -7.60 10.44
CA LYS A 341 -18.56 -7.00 9.13
C LYS A 341 -18.81 -5.48 9.06
N ARG A 342 -19.75 -4.96 9.85
CA ARG A 342 -19.99 -3.51 9.96
C ARG A 342 -18.92 -2.81 10.79
N LEU A 343 -18.50 -3.41 11.91
CA LEU A 343 -17.41 -2.89 12.73
C LEU A 343 -16.11 -2.82 11.92
N GLU A 344 -15.74 -3.91 11.25
CA GLU A 344 -14.53 -3.95 10.42
C GLU A 344 -14.55 -2.91 9.30
N SER A 345 -15.70 -2.70 8.61
CA SER A 345 -15.81 -1.61 7.62
C SER A 345 -15.58 -0.22 8.20
N LEU A 346 -15.99 0.05 9.45
CA LEU A 346 -15.70 1.32 10.13
C LEU A 346 -14.24 1.39 10.61
N SER A 347 -13.65 0.28 11.06
CA SER A 347 -12.23 0.23 11.42
C SER A 347 -11.32 0.56 10.23
N GLN A 348 -11.59 0.00 9.04
CA GLN A 348 -10.83 0.36 7.83
C GLN A 348 -11.02 1.84 7.44
N LEU A 349 -12.24 2.37 7.56
CA LEU A 349 -12.52 3.79 7.32
C LEU A 349 -11.76 4.70 8.32
N ILE A 350 -11.67 4.32 9.59
CA ILE A 350 -10.87 5.04 10.60
C ILE A 350 -9.38 5.05 10.22
N VAL A 351 -8.85 3.94 9.72
CA VAL A 351 -7.45 3.85 9.24
C VAL A 351 -7.19 4.81 8.07
N ASP A 352 -8.11 4.90 7.10
CA ASP A 352 -7.98 5.85 5.98
C ASP A 352 -8.18 7.32 6.39
N LEU A 353 -9.04 7.62 7.36
CA LEU A 353 -9.16 8.96 7.94
C LEU A 353 -7.90 9.36 8.73
N GLU A 354 -7.35 8.47 9.55
CA GLU A 354 -6.08 8.72 10.27
C GLU A 354 -4.93 8.96 9.29
N ARG A 355 -4.87 8.20 8.18
CA ARG A 355 -3.93 8.44 7.08
C ARG A 355 -4.09 9.85 6.49
N LYS A 356 -5.32 10.26 6.14
CA LYS A 356 -5.58 11.56 5.50
C LYS A 356 -5.31 12.74 6.44
N ILE A 357 -5.59 12.59 7.74
CA ILE A 357 -5.19 13.58 8.76
C ILE A 357 -3.66 13.65 8.87
N ALA A 358 -2.97 12.50 8.85
CA ALA A 358 -1.52 12.46 8.89
C ALA A 358 -0.88 13.17 7.67
N THR A 359 -1.33 12.89 6.44
CA THR A 359 -0.78 13.57 5.24
C THR A 359 -1.01 15.08 5.31
N LEU A 360 -2.22 15.53 5.60
CA LEU A 360 -2.54 16.96 5.70
C LEU A 360 -1.78 17.66 6.83
N SER A 361 -1.50 16.96 7.93
CA SER A 361 -0.62 17.48 8.98
C SER A 361 0.83 17.60 8.53
N SER A 362 1.32 16.65 7.71
CA SER A 362 2.67 16.72 7.15
C SER A 362 2.82 17.83 6.11
N GLU A 363 1.81 18.03 5.25
CA GLU A 363 1.71 19.14 4.29
C GLU A 363 1.71 20.51 5.00
N LEU A 364 1.08 20.60 6.17
CA LEU A 364 1.11 21.81 7.01
C LEU A 364 2.50 22.06 7.60
N THR A 365 3.21 21.02 8.06
CA THR A 365 4.58 21.16 8.59
C THR A 365 5.65 21.40 7.52
N ALA A 366 5.46 20.84 6.32
CA ALA A 366 6.40 20.87 5.21
C ALA A 366 5.76 21.56 3.99
N ARG A 367 5.27 22.78 4.20
CA ARG A 367 4.55 23.56 3.19
C ARG A 367 5.43 23.78 1.96
N SER A 368 4.98 23.28 0.81
CA SER A 368 5.66 23.48 -0.47
C SER A 368 5.70 24.96 -0.83
N LEU A 369 6.92 25.49 -1.01
CA LEU A 369 7.18 26.84 -1.47
C LEU A 369 8.08 26.80 -2.70
N SER A 370 7.48 26.94 -3.89
CA SER A 370 8.21 27.37 -5.07
C SER A 370 8.53 28.85 -4.94
N PRO A 371 9.78 29.32 -5.14
CA PRO A 371 10.05 30.74 -5.18
C PRO A 371 9.33 31.36 -6.39
N VAL A 372 8.40 32.27 -6.14
CA VAL A 372 7.85 33.14 -7.18
C VAL A 372 8.93 34.19 -7.46
N VAL A 373 9.80 33.87 -8.41
CA VAL A 373 10.72 34.85 -8.97
C VAL A 373 10.01 35.49 -10.15
N ASP A 374 9.52 36.71 -9.96
CA ASP A 374 9.08 37.58 -11.04
C ASP A 374 10.34 38.08 -11.78
N VAL A 375 11.01 37.16 -12.49
CA VAL A 375 12.09 37.50 -13.42
C VAL A 375 11.45 38.21 -14.60
N ASP A 376 11.85 39.47 -14.84
CA ASP A 376 11.46 40.19 -16.03
C ASP A 376 11.77 39.34 -17.27
N PRO A 377 10.85 39.17 -18.23
CA PRO A 377 11.02 38.24 -19.35
C PRO A 377 12.21 38.62 -20.24
N LEU A 378 12.65 39.88 -20.19
CA LEU A 378 13.88 40.36 -20.83
C LEU A 378 15.15 39.89 -20.08
N GLU A 379 15.19 39.99 -18.75
CA GLU A 379 16.34 39.49 -17.97
C GLU A 379 16.45 37.96 -18.04
N ALA A 380 15.32 37.25 -17.99
CA ALA A 380 15.30 35.79 -18.19
C ALA A 380 15.86 35.40 -19.57
N ALA A 381 15.48 36.11 -20.63
CA ALA A 381 16.00 35.86 -21.98
C ALA A 381 17.50 36.18 -22.10
N VAL A 382 17.97 37.28 -21.49
CA VAL A 382 19.40 37.65 -21.48
C VAL A 382 20.23 36.65 -20.66
N ALA A 383 19.75 36.22 -19.49
CA ALA A 383 20.41 35.21 -18.66
C ALA A 383 20.48 33.84 -19.35
N ALA A 384 19.40 33.42 -20.03
CA ALA A 384 19.38 32.20 -20.84
C ALA A 384 20.34 32.28 -22.04
N ALA A 385 20.41 33.43 -22.73
CA ALA A 385 21.36 33.65 -23.81
C ALA A 385 22.83 33.62 -23.32
N ALA A 386 23.10 34.19 -22.15
CA ALA A 386 24.42 34.19 -21.53
C ALA A 386 24.86 32.77 -21.11
N SER A 387 23.96 31.96 -20.54
CA SER A 387 24.27 30.57 -20.18
C SER A 387 24.48 29.69 -21.42
N ALA A 388 23.67 29.87 -22.47
CA ALA A 388 23.85 29.18 -23.75
C ALA A 388 25.21 29.49 -24.40
N ALA A 389 25.65 30.75 -24.36
CA ALA A 389 26.97 31.16 -24.85
C ALA A 389 28.13 30.50 -24.07
N ALA A 390 27.98 30.30 -22.75
CA ALA A 390 28.98 29.62 -21.93
C ALA A 390 29.10 28.10 -22.25
N THR A 391 28.03 27.47 -22.73
CA THR A 391 28.02 26.04 -23.10
C THR A 391 28.56 25.74 -24.51
N ALA A 392 28.96 26.74 -25.29
CA ALA A 392 29.27 26.61 -26.71
C ALA A 392 30.67 26.02 -27.06
N ASN A 393 31.09 24.95 -26.37
CA ASN A 393 32.21 24.12 -26.83
C ASN A 393 31.69 23.04 -27.79
N ALA A 394 32.18 23.04 -29.03
CA ALA A 394 31.51 22.39 -30.15
C ALA A 394 31.65 20.85 -30.19
N VAL A 395 30.51 20.17 -30.38
CA VAL A 395 30.44 18.79 -30.90
C VAL A 395 29.61 18.82 -32.18
N THR A 396 30.27 18.61 -33.32
CA THR A 396 29.62 18.62 -34.64
C THR A 396 29.14 17.23 -35.06
N THR A 397 27.82 17.04 -35.17
CA THR A 397 27.21 15.90 -35.88
C THR A 397 26.21 16.38 -36.92
N SER A 398 26.17 15.73 -38.07
CA SER A 398 25.51 16.21 -39.30
C SER A 398 23.98 16.09 -39.28
N ALA A 399 23.30 17.07 -39.87
CA ALA A 399 21.85 17.08 -40.03
C ALA A 399 21.37 16.15 -41.17
N ILE A 400 20.33 15.36 -40.90
CA ILE A 400 19.61 14.54 -41.89
C ILE A 400 18.56 15.41 -42.61
N ARG A 401 18.37 15.21 -43.93
CA ARG A 401 17.45 15.98 -44.77
C ARG A 401 16.26 15.15 -45.28
N ILE A 402 15.04 15.49 -44.85
CA ILE A 402 13.74 15.39 -45.55
C ILE A 402 12.87 16.52 -44.95
N GLY A 403 12.03 17.29 -45.65
CA GLY A 403 11.69 17.38 -47.08
C GLY A 403 10.79 18.61 -47.36
N GLN A 404 10.72 19.05 -48.63
CA GLN A 404 9.94 20.19 -49.15
C GLN A 404 8.40 19.96 -49.06
N THR A 405 7.44 20.91 -49.13
CA THR A 405 7.36 22.39 -49.35
C THR A 405 5.97 22.90 -48.84
N VAL A 406 5.59 24.19 -48.80
CA VAL A 406 4.96 24.97 -49.92
C VAL A 406 4.62 26.44 -49.50
N VAL A 407 5.07 27.42 -50.30
CA VAL A 407 4.47 28.75 -50.64
C VAL A 407 4.05 29.80 -49.56
N ARG A 408 5.06 30.61 -49.14
CA ARG A 408 5.20 32.11 -49.16
C ARG A 408 4.20 32.98 -50.01
N PRO A 409 4.22 34.34 -49.92
CA PRO A 409 3.97 35.34 -48.83
C PRO A 409 2.69 36.19 -49.17
N VAL A 410 2.40 37.51 -49.01
CA VAL A 410 2.88 38.86 -48.48
C VAL A 410 1.57 39.73 -48.29
N GLU A 411 1.40 41.01 -47.87
CA GLU A 411 2.15 42.23 -47.38
C GLU A 411 1.56 42.64 -45.97
N GLN A 412 1.64 43.79 -45.25
CA GLN A 412 2.07 45.22 -45.35
C GLN A 412 1.09 46.23 -46.06
N ALA A 413 0.83 47.48 -45.61
CA ALA A 413 1.05 48.19 -44.31
C ALA A 413 0.17 49.50 -44.14
N ALA A 414 0.08 50.06 -42.90
CA ALA A 414 -0.45 51.41 -42.50
C ALA A 414 -2.00 51.63 -42.61
N ASP A 415 -2.72 52.71 -42.19
CA ASP A 415 -2.57 53.97 -41.36
C ASP A 415 -4.01 54.57 -41.11
N LYS A 416 -4.41 55.60 -40.30
CA LYS A 416 -3.90 56.40 -39.14
C LYS A 416 -5.04 57.32 -38.53
N ALA A 417 -5.04 57.59 -37.20
CA ALA A 417 -5.62 58.78 -36.47
C ALA A 417 -7.16 59.10 -36.54
N VAL A 418 -7.84 60.01 -35.77
CA VAL A 418 -7.76 60.69 -34.42
C VAL A 418 -9.09 61.50 -34.16
N GLN A 419 -9.30 62.15 -32.98
CA GLN A 419 -10.41 63.08 -32.54
C GLN A 419 -11.70 62.46 -31.92
N GLU A 420 -12.52 63.11 -31.07
CA GLU A 420 -12.38 64.08 -29.92
C GLU A 420 -13.78 64.47 -29.36
N SER A 421 -13.93 64.73 -28.04
CA SER A 421 -14.93 65.65 -27.39
C SER A 421 -14.86 65.62 -25.84
N GLU A 422 -15.44 66.63 -25.16
CA GLU A 422 -15.20 67.00 -23.74
C GLU A 422 -16.51 67.16 -22.90
N GLU A 423 -16.49 67.99 -21.83
CA GLU A 423 -17.59 68.40 -20.89
C GLU A 423 -17.98 67.37 -19.79
N GLU A 424 -18.22 67.72 -18.51
CA GLU A 424 -18.11 69.00 -17.75
C GLU A 424 -17.87 68.75 -16.22
N GLU A 425 -17.78 69.79 -15.38
CA GLU A 425 -17.36 69.77 -13.95
C GLU A 425 -18.52 69.69 -12.91
N GLU A 426 -18.25 69.23 -11.67
CA GLU A 426 -18.70 69.86 -10.39
C GLU A 426 -18.08 69.17 -9.14
N GLU A 427 -17.92 69.91 -8.02
CA GLU A 427 -17.35 69.42 -6.74
C GLU A 427 -18.39 69.39 -5.60
N GLU A 428 -18.47 68.32 -4.79
CA GLU A 428 -19.02 68.34 -3.43
C GLU A 428 -18.25 67.39 -2.48
N GLU A 429 -17.92 67.86 -1.26
CA GLU A 429 -17.39 67.03 -0.17
C GLU A 429 -18.55 66.48 0.72
N GLU A 430 -18.80 65.17 0.73
CA GLU A 430 -19.49 64.51 1.86
C GLU A 430 -18.88 63.15 2.21
N ALA A 431 -18.74 62.86 3.50
CA ALA A 431 -18.22 61.60 4.03
C ALA A 431 -18.90 61.19 5.34
N PRO A 432 -18.91 59.89 5.73
CA PRO A 432 -18.83 58.68 4.91
C PRO A 432 -20.02 57.73 5.16
N LYS A 433 -20.46 56.99 4.14
CA LYS A 433 -21.56 55.99 4.24
C LYS A 433 -21.07 54.62 3.71
N PRO A 434 -21.62 53.48 4.20
CA PRO A 434 -20.82 52.26 4.38
C PRO A 434 -20.46 51.50 3.09
N VAL A 435 -19.23 50.97 3.07
CA VAL A 435 -18.67 50.18 1.96
C VAL A 435 -19.49 48.91 1.70
N LYS A 436 -20.18 48.86 0.56
CA LYS A 436 -20.69 47.60 0.00
C LYS A 436 -19.52 46.81 -0.59
N VAL A 437 -19.08 45.77 0.12
CA VAL A 437 -18.12 44.80 -0.44
C VAL A 437 -18.85 43.95 -1.48
N ILE A 438 -18.74 44.35 -2.75
CA ILE A 438 -19.23 43.55 -3.88
C ILE A 438 -18.22 42.43 -4.16
N THR A 439 -18.43 41.27 -3.54
CA THR A 439 -17.71 40.04 -3.95
C THR A 439 -18.29 39.55 -5.27
N SER A 440 -17.57 39.73 -6.37
CA SER A 440 -17.90 39.10 -7.65
C SER A 440 -17.81 37.58 -7.51
N ARG A 441 -18.92 36.89 -7.76
CA ARG A 441 -19.06 35.43 -7.52
C ARG A 441 -19.61 34.71 -8.74
N ALA A 442 -18.71 34.34 -9.64
CA ALA A 442 -18.87 33.31 -10.68
C ALA A 442 -17.45 32.78 -10.99
N PHE A 443 -17.18 31.49 -11.17
CA PHE A 443 -18.08 30.33 -11.29
C PHE A 443 -17.85 29.31 -10.16
N LEU A 444 -18.94 28.68 -9.70
CA LEU A 444 -18.95 27.36 -9.04
C LEU A 444 -20.31 26.73 -9.35
N ASP A 445 -20.34 25.52 -9.90
CA ASP A 445 -21.59 24.82 -10.20
C ASP A 445 -22.32 24.35 -8.93
N GLU A 446 -23.65 24.47 -8.91
CA GLU A 446 -24.50 24.14 -7.76
C GLU A 446 -24.75 22.62 -7.59
N SER A 447 -23.72 21.80 -7.79
CA SER A 447 -23.83 20.33 -7.90
C SER A 447 -23.12 19.52 -6.79
N THR A 448 -22.52 20.17 -5.78
CA THR A 448 -21.88 19.46 -4.65
C THR A 448 -22.86 19.27 -3.47
N PRO A 449 -23.29 18.04 -3.15
CA PRO A 449 -24.23 17.79 -2.05
C PRO A 449 -23.65 18.17 -0.69
N THR A 450 -24.45 18.87 0.13
CA THR A 450 -24.10 19.23 1.50
C THR A 450 -24.06 17.99 2.42
N PRO A 451 -23.44 18.04 3.62
CA PRO A 451 -23.23 16.85 4.46
C PRO A 451 -24.50 16.07 4.82
N GLY A 452 -25.66 16.72 4.85
CA GLY A 452 -26.96 16.08 5.10
C GLY A 452 -27.58 15.40 3.87
N GLN A 453 -27.10 15.66 2.65
CA GLN A 453 -27.57 15.03 1.41
C GLN A 453 -26.88 13.69 1.20
N LEU A 454 -25.55 13.62 1.29
CA LEU A 454 -24.80 12.36 1.20
C LEU A 454 -25.26 11.31 2.24
N ILE A 455 -25.63 11.73 3.46
CA ILE A 455 -26.17 10.84 4.48
C ILE A 455 -27.57 10.33 4.10
N LYS A 456 -28.44 11.19 3.54
CA LYS A 456 -29.76 10.79 3.05
C LYS A 456 -29.66 9.86 1.84
N GLU A 457 -28.77 10.15 0.90
CA GLU A 457 -28.49 9.31 -0.26
C GLU A 457 -28.08 7.90 0.18
N ILE A 458 -27.16 7.77 1.14
CA ILE A 458 -26.78 6.46 1.73
C ILE A 458 -27.96 5.79 2.48
N GLU A 459 -28.82 6.54 3.16
CA GLU A 459 -30.01 6.01 3.84
C GLU A 459 -31.13 5.59 2.87
N ASP A 460 -31.27 6.27 1.73
CA ASP A 460 -32.28 6.00 0.71
C ASP A 460 -31.82 4.91 -0.28
N GLU A 461 -30.52 4.82 -0.62
CA GLU A 461 -29.91 3.64 -1.25
C GLU A 461 -30.13 2.40 -0.39
N LYS A 462 -29.90 2.52 0.93
CA LYS A 462 -30.17 1.44 1.89
C LYS A 462 -31.65 1.05 1.90
N LYS A 463 -32.60 2.00 1.85
CA LYS A 463 -34.04 1.69 1.70
C LYS A 463 -34.34 1.01 0.37
N ALA A 464 -33.73 1.43 -0.73
CA ALA A 464 -33.90 0.83 -2.05
C ALA A 464 -33.42 -0.63 -2.06
N LEU A 465 -32.27 -0.91 -1.45
CA LEU A 465 -31.75 -2.27 -1.27
C LEU A 465 -32.62 -3.11 -0.32
N GLU A 466 -33.11 -2.53 0.77
CA GLU A 466 -34.07 -3.18 1.69
C GLU A 466 -35.49 -3.35 1.09
N ALA A 467 -35.80 -2.69 -0.03
CA ALA A 467 -37.02 -2.89 -0.82
C ALA A 467 -36.81 -3.96 -1.89
N ALA A 468 -35.70 -3.92 -2.63
CA ALA A 468 -35.30 -4.96 -3.58
C ALA A 468 -35.14 -6.33 -2.90
N GLY A 469 -34.60 -6.36 -1.67
CA GLY A 469 -34.55 -7.57 -0.83
C GLY A 469 -35.90 -8.10 -0.34
N LYS A 470 -37.02 -7.40 -0.61
CA LYS A 470 -38.40 -7.82 -0.28
C LYS A 470 -39.23 -8.21 -1.50
N SER A 471 -38.76 -7.93 -2.73
CA SER A 471 -39.48 -8.26 -3.97
C SER A 471 -39.13 -9.62 -4.57
N SER A 472 -38.26 -10.43 -3.93
CA SER A 472 -37.96 -11.82 -4.35
C SER A 472 -39.09 -12.80 -4.00
N GLY A 473 -40.33 -12.43 -4.31
CA GLY A 473 -41.56 -13.18 -4.07
C GLY A 473 -42.13 -13.77 -5.35
N PHE A 474 -41.59 -14.93 -5.76
CA PHE A 474 -42.21 -15.89 -6.69
C PHE A 474 -42.55 -15.39 -8.12
N GLY A 475 -41.66 -15.66 -9.07
CA GLY A 475 -41.95 -15.56 -10.51
C GLY A 475 -40.80 -14.95 -11.31
N GLY A 476 -40.19 -15.73 -12.19
CA GLY A 476 -39.26 -15.23 -13.20
C GLY A 476 -39.84 -15.37 -14.61
N PRO A 477 -39.41 -14.55 -15.57
CA PRO A 477 -39.29 -14.95 -16.96
C PRO A 477 -37.80 -15.04 -17.40
N ALA A 478 -37.57 -15.66 -18.55
CA ALA A 478 -36.24 -16.08 -19.00
C ALA A 478 -35.43 -14.99 -19.74
N ASN A 479 -34.13 -15.28 -19.89
CA ASN A 479 -33.23 -14.77 -20.93
C ASN A 479 -33.01 -13.25 -21.04
N ALA A 480 -32.05 -12.74 -20.26
CA ALA A 480 -31.22 -11.61 -20.64
C ALA A 480 -29.73 -11.97 -20.51
N LYS A 481 -29.00 -12.07 -21.63
CA LYS A 481 -27.53 -12.16 -21.60
C LYS A 481 -26.97 -10.78 -21.27
N LEU A 482 -26.30 -10.64 -20.13
CA LEU A 482 -25.45 -9.48 -19.85
C LEU A 482 -24.12 -9.64 -20.59
N THR A 483 -23.97 -8.93 -21.71
CA THR A 483 -22.71 -8.83 -22.45
C THR A 483 -21.84 -7.73 -21.85
N PHE A 484 -20.70 -8.10 -21.26
CA PHE A 484 -19.63 -7.15 -20.95
C PHE A 484 -18.85 -6.81 -22.23
N PRO A 485 -18.53 -5.53 -22.49
CA PRO A 485 -17.61 -5.15 -23.56
C PRO A 485 -16.17 -5.16 -23.06
N GLY A 486 -15.27 -5.97 -23.65
CA GLY A 486 -13.82 -5.80 -23.39
C GLY A 486 -12.88 -6.99 -23.54
N ASP A 487 -13.34 -8.23 -23.71
CA ASP A 487 -12.42 -9.39 -23.84
C ASP A 487 -11.87 -9.55 -25.27
N GLY A 488 -10.79 -8.82 -25.56
CA GLY A 488 -10.08 -8.87 -26.84
C GLY A 488 -8.94 -9.89 -26.87
N SER A 489 -9.25 -11.19 -26.92
CA SER A 489 -8.25 -12.22 -27.26
C SER A 489 -8.89 -13.47 -27.90
N GLU A 490 -8.90 -13.52 -29.24
CA GLU A 490 -9.25 -14.74 -29.98
C GLU A 490 -8.09 -15.74 -29.92
N MET A 491 -8.28 -16.85 -29.20
CA MET A 491 -7.40 -18.02 -29.25
C MET A 491 -8.18 -19.21 -29.78
N ASN A 492 -8.25 -19.34 -31.11
CA ASN A 492 -8.73 -20.55 -31.75
C ASN A 492 -7.74 -21.69 -31.48
N VAL A 493 -8.22 -22.77 -30.86
CA VAL A 493 -7.51 -24.05 -30.75
C VAL A 493 -8.25 -25.06 -31.62
N SER A 494 -7.54 -25.63 -32.59
CA SER A 494 -7.95 -26.71 -33.48
C SER A 494 -7.71 -28.09 -32.87
#